data_AF-A0A8S3RG98-F1
#
_entry.id   AF-A0A8S3RG98-F1
#
_cell.length_a   1.000
_cell.length_b   1.000
_cell.length_c   1.000
_cell.angle_alpha   90.00
_cell.angle_beta   90.00
_cell.angle_gamma   90.00
#
_symmetry.space_group_name_H-M   'P 1'
#
loop_
_entity.id
_entity.type
_entity.pdbx_description
1 polymer ?
#
loop_
_entity_poly.entity_id
_entity_poly.type
_entity_poly.pdbx_seq_one_letter_code
_entity_poly.pdbx_strand_id
1 'polypeptide(L)'
;MDDTDSADYGNDLHSDRDDSAYSMPPSAMGQYRKDVELPTFEDPIVRRALEDNKPPSRHMWSKIITRCAYHLLSKGVPRKHDYQAFAESFFRRYPCVGTSRGPNPWTSFTKSVSQKVRTLRYISKRRYSHQKLKIKP
;
A
#
# COMPACT_ATOMS: atom_id res chain seq x y z
N MET A 1 25.03 -56.81 44.85
CA MET A 1 24.79 -55.37 44.63
C MET A 1 25.12 -55.12 43.16
N ASP A 2 24.35 -55.71 42.24
CA ASP A 2 22.97 -55.30 41.88
C ASP A 2 23.00 -53.85 41.35
N ASP A 3 22.49 -53.49 40.17
CA ASP A 3 21.56 -54.18 39.28
C ASP A 3 21.49 -53.40 37.94
N THR A 4 21.34 -54.17 36.86
CA THR A 4 20.59 -53.96 35.60
C THR A 4 20.46 -52.62 34.84
N ASP A 5 20.61 -52.79 33.52
CA ASP A 5 19.78 -52.29 32.41
C ASP A 5 19.65 -50.79 32.11
N SER A 6 20.15 -50.41 30.93
CA SER A 6 19.27 -49.74 29.97
C SER A 6 19.71 -49.97 28.53
N ALA A 7 18.71 -50.35 27.76
CA ALA A 7 18.73 -50.92 26.43
C ALA A 7 19.19 -49.97 25.31
N ASP A 8 19.82 -50.62 24.34
CA ASP A 8 19.67 -50.43 22.90
C ASP A 8 18.33 -49.80 22.48
N TYR A 9 18.40 -48.67 21.75
CA TYR A 9 17.46 -48.30 20.69
C TYR A 9 18.15 -47.24 19.81
N GLY A 10 19.11 -47.71 19.00
CA GLY A 10 19.50 -46.99 17.79
C GLY A 10 18.33 -47.03 16.82
N ASN A 11 17.45 -46.02 16.88
CA ASN A 11 16.29 -45.95 16.00
C ASN A 11 16.65 -45.21 14.71
N ASP A 12 16.78 -45.98 13.64
CA ASP A 12 16.70 -45.56 12.25
C ASP A 12 15.43 -44.71 12.01
N LEU A 13 15.56 -43.61 11.25
CA LEU A 13 14.51 -43.27 10.28
C LEU A 13 15.08 -42.43 9.13
N HIS A 14 15.20 -43.13 8.00
CA HIS A 14 15.27 -42.62 6.64
C HIS A 14 14.29 -41.46 6.40
N SER A 15 14.74 -40.40 5.74
CA SER A 15 13.88 -39.71 4.77
C SER A 15 14.75 -39.04 3.73
N ASP A 16 14.85 -39.70 2.58
CA ASP A 16 15.04 -39.03 1.30
C ASP A 16 14.11 -37.82 1.23
N ARG A 17 14.68 -36.63 1.10
CA ARG A 17 13.99 -35.48 0.53
C ARG A 17 14.97 -34.69 -0.31
N ASP A 18 14.76 -34.80 -1.61
CA ASP A 18 15.20 -33.88 -2.64
C ASP A 18 15.15 -32.41 -2.16
N ASP A 19 16.30 -31.77 -2.00
CA ASP A 19 16.40 -30.31 -2.08
C ASP A 19 16.60 -29.89 -3.55
N SER A 20 15.69 -30.39 -4.40
CA SER A 20 15.40 -29.80 -5.69
C SER A 20 14.24 -28.81 -5.50
N ALA A 21 14.38 -27.62 -6.09
CA ALA A 21 13.33 -26.62 -6.27
C ALA A 21 12.99 -25.70 -5.07
N TYR A 22 13.93 -24.80 -4.74
CA TYR A 22 13.58 -23.40 -4.55
C TYR A 22 14.23 -22.50 -5.62
N SER A 23 14.12 -22.95 -6.88
CA SER A 23 14.06 -22.02 -8.00
C SER A 23 12.69 -21.35 -7.92
N MET A 24 12.59 -20.26 -7.15
CA MET A 24 11.37 -19.45 -7.14
C MET A 24 11.12 -19.00 -8.59
N PRO A 25 9.99 -19.38 -9.21
CA PRO A 25 9.69 -18.93 -10.56
C PRO A 25 9.58 -17.40 -10.56
N PRO A 26 10.14 -16.68 -11.53
CA PRO A 26 9.95 -15.24 -11.68
C PRO A 26 8.55 -14.99 -12.25
N SER A 27 7.50 -15.34 -11.51
CA SER A 27 6.12 -15.23 -11.96
C SER A 27 5.14 -15.09 -10.80
N ALA A 28 5.18 -13.92 -10.18
CA ALA A 28 4.01 -13.32 -9.53
C ALA A 28 3.94 -11.79 -9.75
N MET A 29 4.53 -11.30 -10.85
CA MET A 29 4.45 -9.90 -11.31
C MET A 29 3.64 -9.81 -12.61
N GLY A 30 2.61 -10.64 -12.76
CA GLY A 30 1.74 -10.65 -13.93
C GLY A 30 0.30 -10.85 -13.49
N GLN A 31 -0.60 -9.96 -13.96
CA GLN A 31 -2.03 -9.88 -13.61
C GLN A 31 -2.23 -9.22 -12.24
N TYR A 32 -2.56 -7.94 -12.08
CA TYR A 32 -3.51 -7.11 -12.82
C TYR A 32 -3.04 -5.65 -12.73
N ARG A 33 -2.96 -4.93 -13.85
CA ARG A 33 -3.07 -3.48 -13.82
C ARG A 33 -4.23 -3.07 -14.69
N LYS A 34 -5.39 -2.97 -14.04
CA LYS A 34 -6.39 -1.99 -14.46
C LYS A 34 -5.63 -0.68 -14.66
N ASP A 35 -5.78 -0.04 -15.80
CA ASP A 35 -5.30 1.33 -15.97
C ASP A 35 -5.94 2.17 -14.86
N VAL A 36 -5.16 2.44 -13.82
CA VAL A 36 -5.65 3.20 -12.67
C VAL A 36 -5.64 4.65 -13.13
N GLU A 37 -6.84 5.17 -13.39
CA GLU A 37 -7.02 6.58 -13.70
C GLU A 37 -6.37 7.41 -12.59
N LEU A 38 -5.42 8.28 -12.95
CA LEU A 38 -4.70 9.12 -12.02
C LEU A 38 -5.36 10.50 -11.92
N PRO A 39 -5.33 11.15 -10.75
CA PRO A 39 -5.93 12.46 -10.60
C PRO A 39 -5.20 13.52 -11.43
N THR A 40 -5.96 14.50 -11.89
CA THR A 40 -5.42 15.75 -12.43
C THR A 40 -5.19 16.75 -11.29
N PHE A 41 -4.12 17.54 -11.42
CA PHE A 41 -3.79 18.63 -10.51
C PHE A 41 -4.07 19.97 -11.17
N GLU A 42 -4.99 20.73 -10.59
CA GLU A 42 -5.35 22.08 -11.04
C GLU A 42 -4.27 23.11 -10.65
N ASP A 43 -3.56 22.87 -9.55
CA ASP A 43 -2.45 23.71 -9.08
C ASP A 43 -1.24 23.59 -10.03
N PRO A 44 -0.87 24.65 -10.79
CA PRO A 44 0.20 24.59 -11.77
C PRO A 44 1.57 24.30 -11.16
N ILE A 45 1.80 24.71 -9.91
CA ILE A 45 3.07 24.51 -9.21
C ILE A 45 3.23 23.04 -8.86
N VAL A 46 2.16 22.41 -8.39
CA VAL A 46 2.15 20.96 -8.11
C VAL A 46 2.35 20.16 -9.39
N ARG A 47 1.63 20.53 -10.45
CA ARG A 47 1.76 19.86 -11.75
C ARG A 47 3.19 19.94 -12.29
N ARG A 48 3.79 21.15 -12.33
CA ARG A 48 5.17 21.33 -12.78
C ARG A 48 6.17 20.54 -11.95
N ALA A 49 6.04 20.51 -10.63
CA ALA A 49 6.97 19.75 -9.80
C ALA A 49 6.88 18.24 -10.04
N LEU A 50 5.68 17.72 -10.30
CA LEU A 50 5.48 16.31 -10.65
C LEU A 50 6.06 15.99 -12.03
N GLU A 51 5.80 16.85 -13.03
CA GLU A 51 6.30 16.70 -14.40
C GLU A 51 7.84 16.85 -14.49
N ASP A 52 8.41 17.81 -13.76
CA ASP A 52 9.86 18.04 -13.67
C ASP A 52 10.58 17.01 -12.78
N ASN A 53 9.85 16.03 -12.21
CA ASN A 53 10.39 15.07 -11.24
C ASN A 53 11.11 15.70 -10.04
N LYS A 54 10.67 16.89 -9.61
CA LYS A 54 11.22 17.56 -8.43
C LYS A 54 10.58 17.00 -7.15
N PRO A 55 11.37 16.76 -6.10
CA PRO A 55 10.84 16.30 -4.83
C PRO A 55 9.86 17.36 -4.28
N PRO A 56 8.60 16.99 -4.01
CA PRO A 56 7.59 17.95 -3.58
C PRO A 56 7.93 18.49 -2.17
N SER A 57 7.73 19.79 -1.96
CA SER A 57 7.80 20.38 -0.63
C SER A 57 6.74 19.79 0.31
N ARG A 58 6.90 19.94 1.62
CA ARG A 58 5.92 19.45 2.61
C ARG A 58 4.49 19.94 2.36
N HIS A 59 4.33 21.20 1.95
CA HIS A 59 3.02 21.77 1.63
C HIS A 59 2.42 21.14 0.37
N MET A 60 3.23 20.96 -0.67
CA MET A 60 2.82 20.31 -1.92
C MET A 60 2.47 18.84 -1.69
N TRP A 61 3.24 18.13 -0.86
CA TRP A 61 2.94 16.76 -0.45
C TRP A 61 1.53 16.66 0.13
N SER A 62 1.17 17.54 1.06
CA SER A 62 -0.18 17.58 1.65
C SER A 62 -1.27 17.80 0.58
N LYS A 63 -1.04 18.71 -0.37
CA LYS A 63 -1.96 18.95 -1.51
C LYS A 63 -2.11 17.71 -2.39
N ILE A 64 -0.99 17.08 -2.74
CA ILE A 64 -0.95 15.86 -3.57
C ILE A 64 -1.75 14.76 -2.90
N ILE A 65 -1.44 14.45 -1.64
CA ILE A 65 -2.11 13.41 -0.86
C ILE A 65 -3.61 13.69 -0.74
N THR A 66 -3.99 14.95 -0.54
CA THR A 66 -5.41 15.34 -0.42
C THR A 66 -6.17 15.12 -1.73
N ARG A 67 -5.62 15.55 -2.87
CA ARG A 67 -6.26 15.35 -4.19
C ARG A 67 -6.37 13.88 -4.55
N CYS A 68 -5.32 13.09 -4.32
CA CYS A 68 -5.34 11.64 -4.52
C CYS A 68 -6.39 10.95 -3.64
N ALA A 69 -6.52 11.39 -2.38
CA ALA A 69 -7.53 10.83 -1.48
C ALA A 69 -8.96 11.11 -1.95
N TYR A 70 -9.24 12.33 -2.44
CA TYR A 70 -10.56 12.65 -3.01
C TYR A 70 -10.85 11.84 -4.28
N HIS A 71 -9.85 11.66 -5.14
CA HIS A 71 -9.97 10.84 -6.35
C HIS A 71 -10.28 9.38 -6.03
N LEU A 72 -9.58 8.78 -5.07
CA LEU A 72 -9.86 7.40 -4.65
C LEU A 72 -11.24 7.26 -3.99
N LEU A 73 -11.69 8.28 -3.27
CA LEU A 73 -13.03 8.31 -2.68
C LEU A 73 -14.12 8.39 -3.75
N SER A 74 -13.95 9.21 -4.80
CA SER A 74 -14.93 9.31 -5.88
C SER A 74 -15.04 8.02 -6.70
N LYS A 75 -13.93 7.27 -6.82
CA LYS A 75 -13.90 5.94 -7.45
C LYS A 75 -14.39 4.80 -6.55
N GLY A 76 -14.80 5.11 -5.30
CA GLY A 76 -15.36 4.11 -4.38
C GLY A 76 -14.35 3.08 -3.88
N VAL A 77 -13.05 3.39 -3.92
CA VAL A 77 -11.97 2.43 -3.64
C VAL A 77 -12.07 1.85 -2.22
N PRO A 78 -12.38 0.55 -2.04
CA PRO A 78 -12.66 -0.01 -0.73
C PRO A 78 -11.49 -0.75 -0.09
N ARG A 79 -10.54 -1.31 -0.86
CA ARG A 79 -9.63 -2.37 -0.37
C ARG A 79 -8.15 -1.96 -0.34
N LYS A 80 -7.36 -2.67 0.48
CA LYS A 80 -5.93 -2.41 0.69
C LYS A 80 -5.11 -2.48 -0.61
N HIS A 81 -5.39 -3.47 -1.46
CA HIS A 81 -4.67 -3.68 -2.73
C HIS A 81 -4.87 -2.52 -3.71
N ASP A 82 -6.04 -1.88 -3.69
CA ASP A 82 -6.33 -0.77 -4.59
C ASP A 82 -5.44 0.46 -4.30
N TYR A 83 -5.13 0.72 -3.03
CA TYR A 83 -4.20 1.79 -2.67
C TYR A 83 -2.78 1.51 -3.19
N GLN A 84 -2.35 0.25 -3.15
CA GLN A 84 -1.03 -0.15 -3.65
C GLN A 84 -0.96 -0.04 -5.17
N ALA A 85 -1.97 -0.55 -5.88
CA ALA A 85 -2.07 -0.44 -7.33
C ALA A 85 -2.10 1.02 -7.79
N PHE A 86 -2.87 1.87 -7.11
CA PHE A 86 -2.89 3.32 -7.35
C PHE A 86 -1.53 3.96 -7.11
N ALA A 87 -0.93 3.72 -5.94
CA ALA A 87 0.33 4.33 -5.56
C ALA A 87 1.48 3.95 -6.48
N GLU A 88 1.52 2.70 -6.91
CA GLU A 88 2.52 2.25 -7.86
C GLU A 88 2.30 2.84 -9.25
N SER A 89 1.06 2.89 -9.73
CA SER A 89 0.75 3.54 -11.02
C SER A 89 1.10 5.03 -10.99
N PHE A 90 0.86 5.69 -9.84
CA PHE A 90 1.22 7.07 -9.62
C PHE A 90 2.75 7.26 -9.60
N PHE A 91 3.49 6.38 -8.92
CA PHE A 91 4.96 6.41 -8.89
C PHE A 91 5.60 6.16 -10.26
N ARG A 92 5.04 5.24 -11.06
CA ARG A 92 5.51 5.00 -12.44
C ARG A 92 5.41 6.26 -13.31
N ARG A 93 4.39 7.10 -13.08
CA ARG A 93 4.23 8.38 -13.78
C ARG A 93 5.06 9.50 -13.16
N TYR A 94 5.17 9.52 -11.83
CA TYR A 94 5.85 10.57 -11.07
C TYR A 94 6.81 9.97 -10.03
N PRO A 95 8.02 9.53 -10.44
CA PRO A 95 9.00 8.95 -9.52
C PRO A 95 9.37 9.81 -8.30
N CYS A 96 9.24 11.14 -8.40
CA CYS A 96 9.58 12.07 -7.32
C CYS A 96 8.75 11.92 -6.03
N VAL A 97 7.68 11.12 -6.05
CA VAL A 97 6.87 10.82 -4.86
C VAL A 97 7.31 9.56 -4.10
N GLY A 98 8.28 8.81 -4.64
CA GLY A 98 8.81 7.61 -4.00
C GLY A 98 10.00 7.89 -3.08
N THR A 99 10.37 6.88 -2.31
CA THR A 99 11.61 6.89 -1.52
C THR A 99 12.76 6.25 -2.30
N SER A 100 13.97 6.78 -2.18
CA SER A 100 15.17 6.26 -2.86
C SER A 100 15.66 4.90 -2.35
N ARG A 101 15.01 4.31 -1.34
CA ARG A 101 15.46 3.10 -0.65
C ARG A 101 14.35 2.05 -0.60
N GLY A 102 14.71 0.81 -0.93
CA GLY A 102 13.89 -0.39 -0.75
C GLY A 102 13.14 -0.86 -2.00
N PRO A 103 12.56 -2.08 -1.96
CA PRO A 103 11.93 -2.71 -3.12
C PRO A 103 10.60 -2.08 -3.53
N ASN A 104 9.97 -1.30 -2.65
CA ASN A 104 8.65 -0.70 -2.88
C ASN A 104 8.66 0.81 -2.58
N PRO A 105 9.21 1.64 -3.49
CA PRO A 105 9.43 3.08 -3.25
C PRO A 105 8.14 3.87 -3.03
N TRP A 106 6.98 3.38 -3.50
CA TRP A 106 5.66 4.00 -3.32
C TRP A 106 4.99 3.71 -1.96
N THR A 107 5.62 2.95 -1.07
CA THR A 107 4.99 2.52 0.19
C THR A 107 4.65 3.71 1.11
N SER A 108 5.54 4.70 1.21
CA SER A 108 5.32 5.91 2.03
C SER A 108 4.12 6.72 1.51
N PHE A 109 4.05 6.88 0.18
CA PHE A 109 2.92 7.52 -0.48
C PHE A 109 1.61 6.76 -0.23
N THR A 110 1.62 5.44 -0.40
CA THR A 110 0.46 4.57 -0.13
C THR A 110 -0.08 4.76 1.30
N LYS A 111 0.81 4.75 2.29
CA LYS A 111 0.46 4.96 3.70
C LYS A 111 -0.21 6.32 3.89
N SER A 112 0.40 7.38 3.37
CA SER A 112 -0.09 8.76 3.47
C SER A 112 -1.48 8.94 2.85
N VAL A 113 -1.70 8.41 1.65
CA VAL A 113 -3.00 8.47 0.96
C VAL A 113 -4.05 7.67 1.73
N SER A 114 -3.75 6.44 2.14
CA SER A 114 -4.69 5.60 2.88
C SER A 114 -5.13 6.25 4.20
N GLN A 115 -4.18 6.89 4.92
CA GLN A 115 -4.48 7.60 6.15
C GLN A 115 -5.40 8.79 5.88
N LYS A 116 -5.10 9.59 4.86
CA LYS A 116 -5.93 10.73 4.47
C LYS A 116 -7.36 10.31 4.09
N VAL A 117 -7.52 9.23 3.33
CA VAL A 117 -8.84 8.68 2.98
C VAL A 117 -9.63 8.30 4.22
N ARG A 118 -9.01 7.63 5.20
CA ARG A 118 -9.66 7.30 6.49
C ARG A 118 -10.08 8.55 7.25
N THR A 119 -9.21 9.56 7.33
CA THR A 119 -9.52 10.85 7.96
C THR A 119 -10.72 11.53 7.29
N LEU A 120 -10.75 11.60 5.96
CA LEU A 120 -11.87 12.18 5.22
C LEU A 120 -13.18 11.42 5.47
N ARG A 121 -13.17 10.07 5.45
CA ARG A 121 -14.34 9.25 5.78
C ARG A 121 -14.85 9.53 7.20
N TYR A 122 -13.95 9.64 8.18
CA TYR A 122 -14.31 9.94 9.56
C TYR A 122 -14.97 11.31 9.71
N ILE A 123 -14.38 12.34 9.09
CA ILE A 123 -14.92 13.71 9.10
C ILE A 123 -16.32 13.76 8.45
N SER A 124 -16.49 13.13 7.29
CA SER A 124 -17.78 13.09 6.59
C SER A 124 -18.87 12.42 7.42
N LYS A 125 -18.56 11.31 8.10
CA LYS A 125 -19.51 10.64 9.01
C LYS A 125 -19.93 11.56 10.16
N ARG A 126 -19.00 12.23 10.82
CA ARG A 126 -19.31 13.15 11.93
C ARG A 126 -20.18 14.33 11.50
N ARG A 127 -19.90 14.94 10.35
CA ARG A 127 -20.72 16.05 9.83
C ARG A 127 -22.17 15.61 9.60
N TYR A 128 -22.37 14.41 9.07
CA TYR A 128 -23.71 13.83 8.90
C TYR A 128 -24.41 13.59 10.25
N SER A 129 -23.69 13.05 11.24
CA SER A 129 -24.22 12.87 12.61
C SER A 129 -24.66 14.19 13.24
N HIS A 130 -23.86 15.25 13.08
CA HIS A 130 -24.18 16.58 13.62
C HIS A 130 -25.35 17.27 12.90
N GLN A 131 -25.55 17.02 11.60
CA GLN A 131 -26.72 17.55 10.88
C GLN A 131 -28.02 16.85 11.28
N LYS A 132 -28.00 15.52 11.50
CA LYS A 132 -29.18 14.78 11.98
C LYS A 132 -29.69 15.24 13.35
N LEU A 133 -28.80 15.68 14.24
CA LEU A 133 -29.17 16.13 15.58
C LEU A 133 -29.79 17.53 15.62
N LYS A 134 -29.65 18.33 14.54
CA LYS A 134 -30.25 19.67 14.43
C LYS A 134 -31.65 19.66 13.83
N ILE A 135 -32.10 18.51 13.34
CA ILE A 135 -33.46 18.31 12.83
C ILE A 135 -34.21 17.54 13.93
N LYS A 136 -34.69 18.25 14.94
CA LYS A 136 -35.78 17.79 15.80
C LYS A 136 -36.95 18.76 15.61
N PRO A 137 -38.19 18.25 15.46
CA PRO A 137 -39.40 19.07 15.37
C PRO A 137 -39.63 19.89 16.63
#